data_AF-A0A1W6B5J8-F1
#
_entry.id   AF-A0A1W6B5J8-F1
#
_cell.length_a   1.000
_cell.length_b   1.000
_cell.length_c   1.000
_cell.angle_alpha   90.00
_cell.angle_beta   90.00
_cell.angle_gamma   90.00
#
_symmetry.space_group_name_H-M   'P 1'
#
loop_
_entity.id
_entity.type
_entity.pdbx_description
1 polymer ?
#
loop_
_entity_poly.entity_id
_entity_poly.type
_entity_poly.pdbx_seq_one_letter_code
_entity_poly.pdbx_strand_id
1 'polypeptide(L)'
;MKLLLRIIFKVALFLVIFIACAQTIPYGPLTDLLTGNISLDMAIKISETVLGETYPEPFEFVDSMITMLLNVPVSIIIYLLLIKVFRHFKKP
;
A
#
# COMPACT_ATOMS: atom_id res chain seq x y z
N MET A 1 19.74 4.70 22.70
CA MET A 1 18.38 4.14 22.93
C MET A 1 17.23 5.04 22.49
N LYS A 2 17.18 6.34 22.87
CA LYS A 2 16.02 7.22 22.56
C LYS A 2 15.71 7.40 21.06
N LEU A 3 16.73 7.39 20.19
CA LEU A 3 16.57 7.51 18.74
C LEU A 3 15.92 6.27 18.11
N LEU A 4 16.44 5.09 18.44
CA LEU A 4 15.90 3.80 17.97
C LEU A 4 14.43 3.64 18.37
N LEU A 5 14.09 3.93 19.63
CA LEU A 5 12.71 3.86 20.11
C LEU A 5 11.77 4.79 19.32
N ARG A 6 12.25 6.00 18.99
CA ARG A 6 11.48 6.97 18.18
C ARG A 6 11.29 6.50 16.74
N ILE A 7 12.28 5.83 16.15
CA ILE A 7 12.17 5.26 14.80
C ILE A 7 11.17 4.10 14.82
N ILE A 8 11.28 3.19 15.78
CA ILE A 8 10.36 2.06 15.95
C ILE A 8 8.92 2.54 16.05
N PHE A 9 8.65 3.56 16.88
CA PHE A 9 7.30 4.10 17.03
C PHE A 9 6.75 4.71 15.74
N LYS A 10 7.58 5.42 14.95
CA LYS A 10 7.19 5.97 13.65
C LYS A 10 6.84 4.88 12.64
N VAL A 11 7.66 3.83 12.59
CA VAL A 11 7.43 2.68 11.70
C VAL A 11 6.17 1.94 12.12
N ALA A 12 5.99 1.67 13.42
CA ALA A 12 4.79 1.04 13.94
C ALA A 12 3.52 1.85 13.62
N LEU A 13 3.57 3.18 13.82
CA LEU A 13 2.46 4.07 13.47
C LEU A 13 2.15 4.03 11.97
N PHE A 14 3.18 4.05 11.12
CA PHE A 14 3.00 3.92 9.67
C PHE A 14 2.35 2.57 9.30
N LEU A 15 2.81 1.46 9.88
CA LEU A 15 2.24 0.13 9.63
C LEU A 15 0.77 0.05 10.04
N VAL A 16 0.41 0.60 11.19
CA VAL A 16 -0.99 0.66 11.64
C VAL A 16 -1.85 1.44 10.64
N ILE A 17 -1.38 2.60 10.18
CA ILE A 17 -2.09 3.40 9.16
C ILE A 17 -2.17 2.62 7.85
N PHE A 18 -1.10 1.97 7.43
CA PHE A 18 -1.05 1.21 6.19
C PHE A 18 -2.07 0.07 6.16
N ILE A 19 -2.16 -0.70 7.25
CA ILE A 19 -3.15 -1.78 7.41
C ILE A 19 -4.56 -1.20 7.46
N ALA A 20 -4.77 -0.11 8.21
CA ALA A 20 -6.08 0.54 8.30
C ALA A 20 -6.56 1.05 6.93
N CYS A 21 -5.67 1.66 6.14
CA CYS A 21 -5.99 2.13 4.80
C CYS A 21 -6.34 0.97 3.86
N ALA A 22 -5.60 -0.14 3.94
CA ALA A 22 -5.87 -1.33 3.14
C ALA A 22 -7.27 -1.91 3.39
N GLN A 23 -7.76 -1.82 4.64
CA GLN A 23 -9.08 -2.33 5.02
C GLN A 23 -10.23 -1.36 4.79
N THR A 24 -9.97 -0.06 4.85
CA THR A 24 -11.04 0.96 4.85
C THR A 24 -11.25 1.61 3.49
N ILE A 25 -10.21 1.67 2.66
CA ILE A 25 -10.26 2.37 1.38
C ILE A 25 -10.64 1.37 0.29
N PRO A 26 -11.77 1.58 -0.43
CA PRO A 26 -12.19 0.69 -1.49
C PRO A 26 -11.33 0.94 -2.73
N TYR A 27 -10.19 0.25 -2.82
CA TYR A 27 -9.29 0.35 -3.97
C TYR A 27 -9.85 -0.33 -5.23
N GLY A 28 -10.77 -1.30 -5.08
CA GLY A 28 -11.34 -2.10 -6.16
C GLY A 28 -11.65 -1.31 -7.44
N PRO A 29 -12.46 -0.23 -7.41
CA PRO A 29 -12.78 0.53 -8.61
C PRO A 29 -11.56 1.15 -9.32
N LEU A 30 -10.52 1.55 -8.57
CA LEU A 30 -9.28 2.09 -9.14
C LEU A 30 -8.41 0.96 -9.67
N THR A 31 -8.35 -0.15 -8.95
CA THR A 31 -7.62 -1.33 -9.37
C THR A 31 -8.22 -1.91 -10.65
N ASP A 32 -9.54 -2.10 -10.70
CA ASP A 32 -10.30 -2.55 -11.89
C ASP A 32 -10.06 -1.65 -13.10
N LEU A 33 -9.95 -0.33 -12.90
CA LEU A 33 -9.68 0.61 -13.98
C LEU A 33 -8.25 0.43 -14.55
N LEU A 34 -7.30 0.04 -13.71
CA LEU A 34 -5.91 -0.20 -14.09
C LEU A 34 -5.68 -1.63 -14.61
N THR A 35 -6.41 -2.62 -14.09
CA THR A 35 -6.27 -4.05 -14.41
C THR A 35 -7.25 -4.53 -15.47
N GLY A 36 -8.36 -3.81 -15.71
CA GLY A 36 -9.44 -4.24 -16.61
C GLY A 36 -9.06 -4.39 -18.09
N ASN A 37 -7.91 -3.90 -18.51
CA ASN A 37 -7.36 -4.08 -19.86
C ASN A 37 -6.19 -5.09 -19.92
N ILE A 38 -5.81 -5.68 -18.79
CA ILE A 38 -4.70 -6.64 -18.73
C ILE A 38 -5.20 -7.99 -19.26
N SER A 39 -4.51 -8.52 -20.27
CA SER A 39 -4.77 -9.88 -20.76
C SER A 39 -4.21 -10.93 -19.81
N LEU A 40 -4.75 -12.15 -19.85
CA LEU A 40 -4.25 -13.27 -19.05
C LEU A 40 -2.75 -13.53 -19.32
N ASP A 41 -2.33 -13.49 -20.58
CA ASP A 41 -0.91 -13.65 -20.95
C ASP A 41 -0.03 -12.57 -20.32
N MET A 42 -0.53 -11.34 -20.22
CA MET A 42 0.21 -10.25 -19.59
C MET A 42 0.26 -10.43 -18.08
N ALA A 43 -0.84 -10.87 -17.45
CA ALA A 43 -0.86 -11.18 -16.03
C ALA A 43 0.12 -12.31 -15.67
N ILE A 44 0.15 -13.38 -16.48
CA ILE A 44 1.10 -14.50 -16.35
C ILE A 44 2.54 -13.97 -16.44
N LYS A 45 2.86 -13.20 -17.49
CA LYS A 45 4.22 -12.63 -17.66
C LYS A 45 4.63 -11.73 -16.49
N ILE A 46 3.71 -10.91 -15.97
CA ILE A 46 3.99 -10.08 -14.80
C ILE A 46 4.29 -10.97 -13.58
N SER A 47 3.47 -11.99 -13.33
CA SER A 47 3.67 -12.90 -12.21
C SER A 47 5.02 -13.63 -12.30
N GLU A 48 5.39 -14.14 -13.48
CA GLU A 48 6.66 -14.81 -13.74
C GLU A 48 7.85 -13.85 -13.61
N THR A 49 7.71 -12.61 -14.08
CA THR A 49 8.78 -11.60 -13.98
C THR A 49 9.04 -11.21 -12.53
N VAL A 50 7.99 -11.14 -11.70
CA VAL A 50 8.10 -10.68 -10.31
C VAL A 50 8.48 -11.82 -9.37
N LEU A 51 7.89 -13.00 -9.54
CA LEU A 51 8.05 -14.14 -8.64
C LEU A 51 9.10 -15.16 -9.13
N GLY A 52 9.47 -15.11 -10.40
CA GLY A 52 10.35 -16.11 -11.03
C GLY A 52 9.63 -17.41 -11.39
N GLU A 53 8.32 -17.49 -11.15
CA GLU A 53 7.46 -18.64 -11.43
C GLU A 53 6.05 -18.19 -11.81
N THR A 54 5.32 -19.07 -12.50
CA THR A 54 3.93 -18.82 -12.86
C THR A 54 3.07 -18.91 -11.60
N TYR A 55 2.44 -17.79 -11.21
CA TYR A 55 1.54 -17.79 -10.07
C TYR A 55 0.23 -18.52 -10.42
N PRO A 56 -0.37 -19.30 -9.50
CA PRO A 56 -1.62 -20.03 -9.78
C PRO A 56 -2.78 -19.11 -10.20
N GLU A 57 -2.83 -17.89 -9.65
CA GLU A 57 -3.91 -16.90 -9.88
C GLU A 57 -3.32 -15.56 -10.32
N PRO A 58 -2.79 -15.47 -11.56
CA PRO A 58 -1.98 -14.32 -11.99
C PRO A 58 -2.78 -13.01 -12.00
N PHE A 59 -4.10 -13.06 -12.23
CA PHE A 59 -4.96 -11.89 -12.14
C PHE A 59 -5.08 -11.36 -10.71
N GLU A 60 -5.33 -12.23 -9.73
CA GLU A 60 -5.43 -11.83 -8.31
C GLU A 60 -4.10 -11.29 -7.79
N PHE A 61 -2.99 -11.88 -8.26
CA PHE A 61 -1.66 -11.39 -7.95
C PHE A 61 -1.43 -9.96 -8.46
N VAL A 62 -1.73 -9.72 -9.75
CA VAL A 62 -1.57 -8.38 -10.35
C VAL A 62 -2.52 -7.37 -9.70
N ASP A 63 -3.76 -7.77 -9.43
CA ASP A 63 -4.75 -6.94 -8.73
C ASP A 63 -4.26 -6.54 -7.33
N SER A 64 -3.75 -7.51 -6.56
CA SER A 64 -3.15 -7.29 -5.24
C SER A 64 -1.93 -6.38 -5.31
N MET A 65 -1.07 -6.55 -6.33
CA MET A 65 0.09 -5.67 -6.54
C MET A 65 -0.31 -4.23 -6.81
N ILE A 66 -1.28 -4.00 -7.71
CA ILE A 66 -1.77 -2.66 -8.02
C ILE A 66 -2.44 -2.03 -6.79
N THR A 67 -3.26 -2.81 -6.08
CA THR A 67 -3.88 -2.37 -4.82
C THR A 67 -2.84 -1.98 -3.78
N MET A 68 -1.77 -2.77 -3.61
CA MET A 68 -0.66 -2.42 -2.73
C MET A 68 0.05 -1.14 -3.17
N LEU A 69 0.31 -0.97 -4.48
CA LEU A 69 0.90 0.23 -5.06
C LEU A 69 0.06 1.48 -4.83
N LEU A 70 -1.27 1.36 -4.83
CA LEU A 70 -2.19 2.45 -4.49
C LEU A 70 -2.23 2.73 -2.98
N ASN A 71 -2.14 1.68 -2.14
CA ASN A 71 -2.24 1.84 -0.70
C ASN A 71 -1.02 2.54 -0.08
N VAL A 72 0.19 2.32 -0.61
CA VAL A 72 1.43 2.97 -0.13
C VAL A 72 1.34 4.50 -0.13
N PRO A 73 1.09 5.19 -1.26
CA PRO A 73 1.07 6.65 -1.30
C PRO A 73 -0.05 7.24 -0.45
N VAL A 74 -1.24 6.61 -0.44
CA VAL A 74 -2.35 7.04 0.40
C VAL A 74 -1.99 6.98 1.89
N SER A 75 -1.39 5.87 2.31
CA SER A 75 -0.93 5.67 3.69
C SER A 75 0.13 6.70 4.09
N ILE A 76 1.06 7.03 3.18
CA ILE A 76 2.07 8.08 3.40
C ILE A 76 1.41 9.44 3.57
N ILE A 77 0.45 9.81 2.71
CA ILE A 77 -0.26 11.09 2.80
C ILE A 77 -0.97 11.20 4.15
N ILE A 78 -1.72 10.18 4.55
CA ILE A 78 -2.44 10.16 5.83
C ILE A 78 -1.47 10.25 7.01
N TYR A 79 -0.38 9.49 6.99
CA TYR A 79 0.67 9.55 8.02
C TYR A 79 1.27 10.96 8.16
N LEU A 80 1.59 11.62 7.04
CA LEU A 80 2.11 12.99 7.04
C LEU A 80 1.08 13.99 7.57
N LEU A 81 -0.19 13.85 7.19
CA LEU A 81 -1.28 14.68 7.69
C LEU A 81 -1.44 14.53 9.21
N LEU A 82 -1.45 13.29 9.72
CA LEU A 82 -1.53 13.04 11.16
C LEU A 82 -0.36 13.69 11.90
N ILE A 83 0.88 13.53 11.43
CA ILE A 83 2.04 14.19 12.05
C ILE A 83 1.88 15.72 12.03
N LYS A 84 1.41 16.29 10.92
CA LYS A 84 1.22 17.74 10.80
C LYS A 84 0.19 18.24 11.81
N VAL A 85 -0.93 17.55 11.94
CA VAL A 85 -2.00 17.85 12.91
C VAL A 85 -1.48 17.74 14.34
N PHE A 86 -0.83 16.63 14.71
CA PHE A 86 -0.23 16.46 16.04
C PHE A 86 0.79 17.55 16.38
N ARG A 87 1.59 18.00 15.41
CA ARG A 87 2.53 19.10 15.60
C ARG A 87 1.83 20.45 15.78
N HIS A 88 0.71 20.67 15.10
CA HIS A 88 -0.08 21.88 15.24
C HIS A 88 -0.68 21.98 16.64
N PHE A 89 -1.30 20.92 17.14
CA PHE A 89 -1.87 20.88 18.51
C PHE A 89 -0.83 20.88 19.63
N LYS A 90 0.41 20.46 19.35
CA LYS A 90 1.49 20.45 20.35
C LYS A 90 2.23 21.79 20.47
N LYS A 91 2.04 22.72 19.53
CA LYS A 91 2.53 24.10 19.69
C LYS A 91 1.53 24.86 20.57
N PRO A 92 1.93 25.39 21.74
CA PRO A 92 1.10 26.30 22.51
C PRO A 92 0.83 27.60 21.73
#